data_AF-A0A2T4XWG6-F1
#
_entry.id   AF-A0A2T4XWG6-F1
#
_cell.length_a   1.000
_cell.length_b   1.000
_cell.length_c   1.000
_cell.angle_alpha   90.00
_cell.angle_beta   90.00
_cell.angle_gamma   90.00
#
_symmetry.space_group_name_H-M   'P 1'
#
loop_
_entity.id
_entity.type
_entity.pdbx_description
1 polymer ?
#
loop_
_entity_poly.entity_id
_entity_poly.type
_entity_poly.pdbx_seq_one_letter_code
_entity_poly.pdbx_strand_id
1 'polypeptide(L)'
;MKTTVKTTLTVIVLGSMLVAVVPANADDIYVKDTSGLGTQGTYIHLQGQDESAKTYDLDGMASVTQLNSVASHVSNLDADLNSTKNGVLIVQSEVVQNATDIQANKDAITQNKADQDQVNNALLNQNIQQDAKITDNSDRITTLENAPKPTNGVDGKDGATGTAGANGKDGKDGANGVTTTITQVDTATQAKVAANTAAISSTSNQAAGVAQDLQDAKKVFSQQQANTNAQFKSLRDEVDSNKKEARSGAASAIAIASMPQVEASQNVMFSAGVGSFKDEQAVSVGASFHAGAATVKTGVSTSTNNDFALGAGVGFGF
;
A
#
# COMPACT_ATOMS: atom_id res chain seq x y z
N MET A 1 -63.91 -10.58 10.65
CA MET A 1 -64.30 -10.81 9.23
C MET A 1 -63.00 -11.00 8.44
N LYS A 2 -62.65 -12.24 8.06
CA LYS A 2 -61.44 -12.53 7.28
C LYS A 2 -61.83 -12.44 5.80
N THR A 3 -61.33 -11.43 5.10
CA THR A 3 -61.60 -11.23 3.67
C THR A 3 -60.62 -12.08 2.87
N THR A 4 -61.03 -13.27 2.46
CA THR A 4 -60.24 -14.10 1.53
C THR A 4 -60.49 -13.57 0.11
N VAL A 5 -59.54 -12.85 -0.45
CA VAL A 5 -59.58 -12.48 -1.87
C VAL A 5 -59.05 -13.67 -2.67
N LYS A 6 -59.94 -14.42 -3.31
CA LYS A 6 -59.58 -15.43 -4.32
C LYS A 6 -59.51 -14.73 -5.67
N THR A 7 -58.32 -14.65 -6.25
CA THR A 7 -58.15 -14.15 -7.63
C THR A 7 -57.98 -15.36 -8.55
N THR A 8 -58.98 -15.61 -9.39
CA THR A 8 -58.95 -16.68 -10.40
C THR A 8 -58.35 -16.13 -11.69
N LEU A 9 -57.22 -16.67 -12.13
CA LEU A 9 -56.62 -16.34 -13.43
C LEU A 9 -57.08 -17.38 -14.46
N THR A 10 -57.84 -16.94 -15.47
CA THR A 10 -58.33 -17.82 -16.56
C THR A 10 -57.40 -17.73 -17.77
N VAL A 11 -56.78 -18.85 -18.15
CA VAL A 11 -55.99 -18.96 -19.40
C VAL A 11 -56.88 -19.58 -20.47
N ILE A 12 -57.17 -18.83 -21.54
CA ILE A 12 -57.96 -19.31 -22.69
C ILE A 12 -57.00 -19.77 -23.79
N VAL A 13 -57.02 -21.07 -24.11
CA VAL A 13 -56.34 -21.62 -25.29
C VAL A 13 -57.39 -21.82 -26.37
N LEU A 14 -57.32 -21.05 -27.47
CA LEU A 14 -58.17 -21.25 -28.63
C LEU A 14 -57.68 -22.48 -29.43
N GLY A 15 -58.39 -23.59 -29.29
CA GLY A 15 -58.24 -24.80 -30.12
C GLY A 15 -59.63 -25.38 -30.42
N SER A 16 -59.90 -25.58 -31.70
CA SER A 16 -61.20 -25.93 -32.29
C SER A 16 -61.80 -27.29 -31.88
N MET A 17 -63.13 -27.31 -31.86
CA MET A 17 -64.08 -28.45 -31.88
C MET A 17 -64.42 -29.16 -30.55
N LEU A 18 -65.72 -29.35 -30.37
CA LEU A 18 -66.43 -29.93 -29.23
C LEU A 18 -65.77 -31.21 -28.68
N VAL A 19 -65.13 -31.08 -27.51
CA VAL A 19 -65.00 -32.12 -26.47
C VAL A 19 -65.09 -31.38 -25.13
N ALA A 20 -65.75 -31.98 -24.14
CA ALA A 20 -66.01 -31.40 -22.83
C ALA A 20 -64.79 -30.66 -22.25
N VAL A 21 -64.96 -29.37 -21.93
CA VAL A 21 -63.99 -28.62 -21.13
C VAL A 21 -64.04 -29.20 -19.72
N VAL A 22 -63.10 -30.09 -19.40
CA VAL A 22 -62.76 -30.39 -18.02
C VAL A 22 -61.91 -29.21 -17.54
N PRO A 23 -62.35 -28.41 -16.56
CA PRO A 23 -61.48 -27.40 -15.98
C PRO A 23 -60.30 -28.14 -15.33
N ALA A 24 -59.08 -27.92 -15.80
CA ALA A 24 -57.90 -28.31 -15.05
C ALA A 24 -57.94 -27.50 -13.75
N ASN A 25 -58.03 -28.18 -12.61
CA ASN A 25 -57.95 -27.54 -11.30
C ASN A 25 -56.63 -26.74 -11.24
N ALA A 26 -56.73 -25.43 -11.09
CA ALA A 26 -55.57 -24.57 -10.96
C ALA A 26 -54.89 -24.84 -9.61
N ASP A 27 -53.56 -24.96 -9.62
CA ASP A 27 -52.75 -25.02 -8.41
C ASP A 27 -52.90 -23.70 -7.63
N ASP A 28 -53.29 -23.78 -6.35
CA ASP A 28 -53.45 -22.60 -5.49
C ASP A 28 -52.07 -22.16 -4.95
N ILE A 29 -51.58 -21.01 -5.40
CA ILE A 29 -50.43 -20.31 -4.80
C ILE A 29 -50.99 -19.16 -3.95
N TYR A 30 -50.70 -19.16 -2.65
CA TYR A 30 -51.09 -18.05 -1.77
C TYR A 30 -49.97 -17.61 -0.82
N VAL A 31 -49.86 -16.30 -0.65
CA VAL A 31 -48.98 -15.66 0.35
C VAL A 31 -49.83 -15.35 1.57
N LYS A 32 -49.38 -15.77 2.76
CA LYS A 32 -50.13 -15.57 4.00
C LYS A 32 -49.21 -15.01 5.08
N ASP A 33 -49.55 -13.82 5.56
CA ASP A 33 -49.08 -13.33 6.85
C ASP A 33 -49.91 -14.05 7.93
N THR A 34 -49.26 -14.91 8.71
CA THR A 34 -49.97 -15.82 9.62
C THR A 34 -49.61 -15.53 11.08
N SER A 35 -50.32 -14.58 11.69
CA SER A 35 -50.21 -14.27 13.13
C SER A 35 -50.89 -15.31 14.05
N GLY A 36 -50.86 -16.61 13.71
CA GLY A 36 -51.77 -17.61 14.32
C GLY A 36 -51.20 -18.99 14.68
N LEU A 37 -49.90 -19.24 14.48
CA LEU A 37 -49.28 -20.56 14.75
C LEU A 37 -48.01 -20.46 15.63
N GLY A 38 -47.93 -19.45 16.49
CA GLY A 38 -46.86 -19.33 17.49
C GLY A 38 -45.56 -18.68 16.99
N THR A 39 -45.44 -18.39 15.69
CA THR A 39 -44.32 -17.62 15.12
C THR A 39 -44.88 -16.67 14.06
N GLN A 40 -44.61 -15.37 14.20
CA GLN A 40 -44.99 -14.33 13.25
C GLN A 40 -44.09 -14.46 12.01
N GLY A 41 -44.65 -14.52 10.80
CA GLY A 41 -43.85 -14.42 9.58
C GLY A 41 -44.61 -14.55 8.26
N THR A 42 -43.94 -14.17 7.17
CA THR A 42 -44.43 -14.26 5.79
C THR A 42 -43.99 -15.58 5.15
N TYR A 43 -44.93 -16.33 4.59
CA TYR A 43 -44.66 -17.65 4.03
C TYR A 43 -45.27 -17.80 2.63
N ILE A 44 -44.54 -18.47 1.72
CA ILE A 44 -45.09 -18.98 0.45
C ILE A 44 -45.46 -20.44 0.65
N HIS A 45 -46.71 -20.77 0.38
CA HIS A 45 -47.19 -22.14 0.35
C HIS A 45 -47.47 -22.53 -1.11
N LEU A 46 -46.86 -23.63 -1.55
CA LEU A 46 -47.13 -24.27 -2.84
C LEU A 46 -47.80 -25.62 -2.57
N GLN A 47 -49.06 -25.78 -2.97
CA GLN A 47 -49.77 -27.05 -2.87
C GLN A 47 -49.76 -27.75 -4.22
N GLY A 48 -49.22 -28.97 -4.27
CA GLY A 48 -49.31 -29.83 -5.45
C GLY A 48 -50.66 -30.54 -5.53
N GLN A 49 -50.96 -31.15 -6.69
CA GLN A 49 -52.19 -31.92 -6.93
C GLN A 49 -52.36 -33.16 -6.04
N ASP A 50 -51.31 -33.56 -5.32
CA ASP A 50 -51.31 -34.64 -4.32
C ASP A 50 -51.64 -34.15 -2.90
N GLU A 51 -52.07 -32.89 -2.75
CA GLU A 51 -52.30 -32.19 -1.48
C GLU A 51 -51.02 -31.95 -0.63
N SER A 52 -49.82 -32.27 -1.14
CA SER A 52 -48.56 -31.98 -0.46
C SER A 52 -48.27 -30.48 -0.48
N ALA A 53 -48.28 -29.84 0.70
CA ALA A 53 -47.94 -28.43 0.86
C ALA A 53 -46.44 -28.25 1.15
N LYS A 54 -45.69 -27.63 0.23
CA LYS A 54 -44.34 -27.11 0.51
C LYS A 54 -44.44 -25.68 1.01
N THR A 55 -43.91 -25.43 2.19
CA THR A 55 -43.89 -24.11 2.82
C THR A 55 -42.48 -23.57 2.83
N TYR A 56 -42.29 -22.37 2.31
CA TYR A 56 -41.03 -21.64 2.34
C TYR A 56 -41.16 -20.44 3.28
N ASP A 57 -40.31 -20.42 4.30
CA ASP A 57 -40.16 -19.28 5.22
C ASP A 57 -39.38 -18.17 4.52
N LEU A 58 -40.09 -17.12 4.11
CA LEU A 58 -39.47 -15.97 3.45
C LEU A 58 -38.66 -15.12 4.44
N ASP A 59 -39.05 -15.10 5.72
CA ASP A 59 -38.34 -14.35 6.76
C ASP A 59 -37.05 -15.09 7.16
N GLY A 60 -37.06 -16.42 7.10
CA GLY A 60 -35.88 -17.28 7.17
C GLY A 60 -34.94 -17.14 5.96
N MET A 61 -35.46 -16.85 4.76
CA MET A 61 -34.63 -16.53 3.59
C MET A 61 -33.99 -15.13 3.67
N ALA A 62 -34.62 -14.20 4.41
CA ALA A 62 -34.01 -12.94 4.80
C ALA A 62 -33.01 -13.09 5.96
N SER A 63 -32.83 -14.29 6.53
CA SER A 63 -32.01 -14.51 7.72
C SER A 63 -30.48 -14.44 7.43
N VAL A 64 -30.00 -13.21 7.43
CA VAL A 64 -29.14 -12.69 8.51
C VAL A 64 -27.63 -13.00 8.43
N THR A 65 -27.14 -14.19 8.06
CA THR A 65 -25.69 -14.47 8.23
C THR A 65 -24.80 -13.82 7.17
N GLN A 66 -25.12 -13.98 5.88
CA GLN A 66 -24.33 -13.39 4.79
C GLN A 66 -24.47 -11.86 4.76
N LEU A 67 -25.67 -11.33 4.99
CA LEU A 67 -25.94 -9.89 5.08
C LEU A 67 -25.21 -9.24 6.26
N ASN A 68 -25.16 -9.88 7.43
CA ASN A 68 -24.38 -9.38 8.57
C ASN A 68 -22.88 -9.41 8.31
N SER A 69 -22.39 -10.46 7.65
CA SER A 69 -20.97 -10.54 7.24
C SER A 69 -20.61 -9.41 6.27
N VAL A 70 -21.49 -9.09 5.32
CA VAL A 70 -21.31 -7.97 4.39
C VAL A 70 -21.34 -6.63 5.14
N ALA A 71 -22.30 -6.43 6.05
CA ALA A 71 -22.37 -5.21 6.86
C ALA A 71 -21.11 -5.00 7.72
N SER A 72 -20.59 -6.06 8.33
CA SER A 72 -19.32 -6.02 9.07
C SER A 72 -18.13 -5.70 8.16
N HIS A 73 -18.06 -6.29 6.97
CA HIS A 73 -17.00 -6.00 6.02
C HIS A 73 -17.03 -4.53 5.56
N VAL A 74 -18.22 -3.99 5.27
CA VAL A 74 -18.40 -2.57 4.92
C VAL A 74 -17.96 -1.66 6.07
N SER A 75 -18.33 -1.97 7.32
CA SER A 75 -17.88 -1.20 8.48
C SER A 75 -16.35 -1.21 8.64
N ASN A 76 -15.69 -2.32 8.35
CA ASN A 76 -14.23 -2.42 8.40
C ASN A 76 -13.59 -1.59 7.27
N LEU A 77 -14.14 -1.67 6.06
CA LEU A 77 -13.69 -0.85 4.93
C LEU A 77 -13.83 0.65 5.20
N ASP A 78 -14.90 1.08 5.86
CA ASP A 78 -15.07 2.48 6.27
C ASP A 78 -14.01 2.92 7.29
N ALA A 79 -13.64 2.04 8.23
CA ALA A 79 -12.57 2.30 9.19
C ALA A 79 -11.20 2.41 8.49
N ASP A 80 -10.89 1.48 7.59
CA ASP A 80 -9.66 1.47 6.80
C ASP A 80 -9.55 2.68 5.88
N LEU A 81 -10.67 3.08 5.26
CA LEU A 81 -10.74 4.27 4.41
C LEU A 81 -10.49 5.54 5.22
N ASN A 82 -11.09 5.65 6.41
CA ASN A 82 -10.87 6.79 7.31
C ASN A 82 -9.42 6.85 7.81
N SER A 83 -8.83 5.71 8.16
CA SER A 83 -7.42 5.61 8.53
C SER A 83 -6.50 6.06 7.37
N THR A 84 -6.78 5.57 6.16
CA THR A 84 -6.05 5.93 4.94
C THR A 84 -6.17 7.42 4.65
N LYS A 85 -7.37 7.99 4.77
CA LYS A 85 -7.62 9.43 4.57
C LYS A 85 -6.83 10.29 5.55
N ASN A 86 -6.76 9.88 6.82
CA ASN A 86 -5.96 10.56 7.83
C ASN A 86 -4.46 10.47 7.50
N GLY A 87 -3.98 9.30 7.08
CA GLY A 87 -2.59 9.13 6.60
C GLY A 87 -2.25 10.04 5.42
N VAL A 88 -3.13 10.11 4.41
CA VAL A 88 -2.96 11.01 3.25
C VAL A 88 -2.95 12.48 3.67
N LEU A 89 -3.78 12.88 4.63
CA LEU A 89 -3.83 14.26 5.12
C LEU A 89 -2.52 14.66 5.83
N ILE A 90 -1.94 13.74 6.62
CA ILE A 90 -0.64 13.94 7.27
C ILE A 90 0.46 14.12 6.22
N VAL A 91 0.55 13.19 5.26
CA VAL A 91 1.54 13.27 4.16
C VAL A 91 1.36 14.57 3.36
N GLN A 92 0.12 14.99 3.12
CA GLN A 92 -0.15 16.26 2.43
C GLN A 92 0.37 17.46 3.23
N SER A 93 0.23 17.45 4.55
CA SER A 93 0.78 18.48 5.43
C SER A 93 2.31 18.52 5.40
N GLU A 94 2.96 17.35 5.43
CA GLU A 94 4.43 17.24 5.32
C GLU A 94 4.94 17.74 3.96
N VAL A 95 4.25 17.41 2.86
CA VAL A 95 4.60 17.89 1.52
C VAL A 95 4.49 19.42 1.43
N VAL A 96 3.46 20.02 2.04
CA VAL A 96 3.30 21.48 2.10
C VAL A 96 4.41 22.13 2.93
N GLN A 97 4.79 21.52 4.05
CA GLN A 97 5.91 22.00 4.85
C GLN A 97 7.23 21.92 4.07
N ASN A 98 7.51 20.77 3.45
CA ASN A 98 8.71 20.59 2.64
C ASN A 98 8.78 21.58 1.46
N ALA A 99 7.66 21.89 0.82
CA ALA A 99 7.61 22.92 -0.23
C ALA A 99 7.98 24.31 0.31
N THR A 100 7.55 24.64 1.53
CA THR A 100 7.89 25.89 2.22
C THR A 100 9.38 25.94 2.54
N ASP A 101 9.94 24.86 3.08
CA ASP A 101 11.36 24.76 3.44
C ASP A 101 12.27 24.83 2.19
N ILE A 102 11.86 24.18 1.09
CA ILE A 102 12.56 24.27 -0.21
C ILE A 102 12.59 25.71 -0.71
N GLN A 103 11.48 26.44 -0.58
CA GLN A 103 11.44 27.85 -1.00
C GLN A 103 12.36 28.72 -0.13
N ALA A 104 12.34 28.52 1.19
CA ALA A 104 13.25 29.23 2.09
C ALA A 104 14.73 28.93 1.79
N ASN A 105 15.07 27.67 1.50
CA ASN A 105 16.42 27.27 1.09
C ASN A 105 16.81 27.91 -0.25
N LYS A 106 15.90 27.99 -1.20
CA LYS A 106 16.13 28.64 -2.50
C LYS A 106 16.41 30.14 -2.35
N ASP A 107 15.69 30.80 -1.47
CA ASP A 107 15.90 32.22 -1.17
C ASP A 107 17.26 32.44 -0.49
N ALA A 108 17.64 31.58 0.47
CA ALA A 108 18.95 31.63 1.13
C ALA A 108 20.11 31.38 0.16
N ILE A 109 19.99 30.43 -0.78
CA ILE A 109 21.01 30.18 -1.82
C ILE A 109 21.19 31.41 -2.71
N THR A 110 20.09 32.07 -3.06
CA THR A 110 20.11 33.29 -3.89
C THR A 110 20.82 34.43 -3.15
N GLN A 111 20.55 34.60 -1.85
CA GLN A 111 21.25 35.58 -1.02
C GLN A 111 22.74 35.26 -0.90
N ASN A 112 23.09 34.01 -0.61
CA ASN A 112 24.49 33.59 -0.51
C ASN A 112 25.27 33.83 -1.81
N LYS A 113 24.62 33.65 -2.97
CA LYS A 113 25.21 34.00 -4.26
C LYS A 113 25.45 35.50 -4.39
N ALA A 114 24.48 36.33 -4.00
CA ALA A 114 24.63 37.78 -4.03
C ALA A 114 25.77 38.26 -3.10
N ASP A 115 25.87 37.68 -1.90
CA ASP A 115 26.94 38.00 -0.93
C ASP A 115 28.32 37.61 -1.46
N GLN A 116 28.45 36.44 -2.10
CA GLN A 116 29.69 36.02 -2.77
C GLN A 116 30.08 36.98 -3.90
N ASP A 117 29.11 37.37 -4.74
CA ASP A 117 29.35 38.31 -5.83
C ASP A 117 29.81 39.68 -5.29
N GLN A 118 29.26 40.15 -4.17
CA GLN A 118 29.71 41.36 -3.48
C GLN A 118 31.16 41.25 -2.96
N VAL A 119 31.50 40.15 -2.28
CA VAL A 119 32.85 39.91 -1.76
C VAL A 119 33.87 39.84 -2.89
N ASN A 120 33.55 39.12 -3.98
CA ASN A 120 34.43 39.01 -5.14
C ASN A 120 34.70 40.38 -5.79
N ASN A 121 33.66 41.21 -5.94
CA ASN A 121 33.82 42.57 -6.46
C ASN A 121 34.64 43.46 -5.52
N ALA A 122 34.46 43.34 -4.21
CA ALA A 122 35.26 44.08 -3.23
C ALA A 122 36.74 43.70 -3.28
N LEU A 123 37.05 42.40 -3.37
CA LEU A 123 38.43 41.91 -3.49
C LEU A 123 39.08 42.37 -4.80
N LEU A 124 38.34 42.30 -5.91
CA LEU A 124 38.82 42.78 -7.21
C LEU A 124 39.17 44.28 -7.15
N ASN A 125 38.30 45.09 -6.54
CA ASN A 125 38.57 46.51 -6.35
C ASN A 125 39.81 46.74 -5.47
N GLN A 126 40.01 45.97 -4.41
CA GLN A 126 41.21 46.08 -3.57
C GLN A 126 42.48 45.74 -4.36
N ASN A 127 42.46 44.69 -5.17
CA ASN A 127 43.62 44.30 -6.00
C ASN A 127 43.96 45.39 -7.01
N ILE A 128 42.96 45.97 -7.69
CA ILE A 128 43.16 47.09 -8.64
C ILE A 128 43.83 48.29 -7.92
N GLN A 129 43.40 48.61 -6.70
CA GLN A 129 43.99 49.71 -5.93
C GLN A 129 45.42 49.40 -5.44
N GLN A 130 45.74 48.13 -5.15
CA GLN A 130 47.09 47.71 -4.80
C GLN A 130 48.02 47.77 -6.01
N ASP A 131 47.58 47.27 -7.16
CA ASP A 131 48.33 47.32 -8.42
C ASP A 131 48.67 48.78 -8.79
N ALA A 132 47.70 49.69 -8.68
CA ALA A 132 47.94 51.13 -8.92
C ALA A 132 49.03 51.70 -8.01
N LYS A 133 49.02 51.36 -6.71
CA LYS A 133 50.06 51.79 -5.76
C LYS A 133 51.43 51.18 -6.06
N ILE A 134 51.46 49.93 -6.51
CA ILE A 134 52.70 49.25 -6.91
C ILE A 134 53.29 49.95 -8.13
N THR A 135 52.46 50.28 -9.14
CA THR A 135 52.87 51.04 -10.32
C THR A 135 53.43 52.42 -9.92
N ASP A 136 52.70 53.20 -9.12
CA ASP A 136 53.15 54.51 -8.64
C ASP A 136 54.50 54.43 -7.91
N ASN A 137 54.68 53.43 -7.04
CA ASN A 137 55.95 53.25 -6.34
C ASN A 137 57.07 52.82 -7.27
N SER A 138 56.79 51.97 -8.26
CA SER A 138 57.74 51.57 -9.30
C SER A 138 58.25 52.80 -10.08
N ASP A 139 57.34 53.67 -10.51
CA ASP A 139 57.68 54.90 -11.25
C ASP A 139 58.53 55.87 -10.39
N ARG A 140 58.20 56.01 -9.10
CA ARG A 140 58.98 56.82 -8.15
C ARG A 140 60.38 56.25 -7.94
N ILE A 141 60.53 54.94 -7.81
CA ILE A 141 61.84 54.27 -7.69
C ILE A 141 62.66 54.52 -8.94
N THR A 142 62.09 54.30 -10.13
CA THR A 142 62.76 54.59 -11.40
C THR A 142 63.19 56.05 -11.51
N THR A 143 62.38 56.99 -11.04
CA THR A 143 62.74 58.42 -11.01
C THR A 143 63.92 58.70 -10.08
N LEU A 144 63.94 58.10 -8.89
CA LEU A 144 65.01 58.27 -7.90
C LEU A 144 66.33 57.62 -8.37
N GLU A 145 66.26 56.43 -8.98
CA GLU A 145 67.43 55.72 -9.52
C GLU A 145 68.09 56.49 -10.67
N ASN A 146 67.30 57.23 -11.45
CA ASN A 146 67.77 58.06 -12.57
C ASN A 146 68.05 59.52 -12.18
N ALA A 147 67.93 59.90 -10.91
CA ALA A 147 68.21 61.26 -10.46
C ALA A 147 69.71 61.59 -10.68
N PRO A 148 70.06 62.81 -11.14
CA PRO A 148 71.45 63.23 -11.32
C PRO A 148 72.23 63.08 -10.01
N LYS A 149 73.37 62.37 -10.06
CA LYS A 149 74.29 62.35 -8.92
C LYS A 149 74.84 63.77 -8.69
N PRO A 150 74.95 64.23 -7.44
CA PRO A 150 75.55 65.53 -7.17
C PRO A 150 76.97 65.58 -7.75
N THR A 151 77.20 66.51 -8.67
CA THR A 151 78.51 66.77 -9.25
C THR A 151 79.26 67.75 -8.35
N ASN A 152 80.39 67.29 -7.81
CA ASN A 152 81.36 68.05 -7.02
C ASN A 152 80.82 68.66 -5.71
N GLY A 153 80.85 67.87 -4.63
CA GLY A 153 81.04 68.44 -3.31
C GLY A 153 82.39 69.16 -3.29
N VAL A 154 82.40 70.48 -3.30
CA VAL A 154 83.56 71.24 -2.83
C VAL A 154 83.75 70.88 -1.36
N ASP A 155 84.93 70.37 -0.99
CA ASP A 155 85.27 70.13 0.42
C ASP A 155 85.00 71.42 1.21
N GLY A 156 84.02 71.37 2.11
CA GLY A 156 83.69 72.48 2.98
C GLY A 156 84.87 72.71 3.92
N LYS A 157 85.47 73.90 3.86
CA LYS A 157 86.38 74.37 4.93
C LYS A 157 85.66 74.26 6.27
N ASP A 158 86.34 73.70 7.27
CA ASP A 158 85.86 73.63 8.65
C ASP A 158 85.43 75.02 9.14
N GLY A 159 84.12 75.22 9.22
CA GLY A 159 83.48 76.40 9.80
C GLY A 159 83.22 76.18 11.28
N ALA A 160 83.49 77.20 12.09
CA ALA A 160 83.25 77.21 13.53
C ALA A 160 81.86 76.66 13.91
N THR A 161 81.83 75.80 14.92
CA THR A 161 80.63 75.18 15.47
C THR A 161 79.66 76.22 16.05
N GLY A 162 78.61 76.55 15.30
CA GLY A 162 77.42 77.20 15.84
C GLY A 162 76.66 76.25 16.77
N THR A 163 76.00 76.78 17.81
CA THR A 163 75.15 76.02 18.72
C THR A 163 74.06 75.27 17.94
N ALA A 164 73.99 73.95 18.09
CA ALA A 164 72.96 73.13 17.46
C ALA A 164 71.56 73.66 17.85
N GLY A 165 70.74 74.00 16.85
CA GLY A 165 69.34 74.34 17.06
C GLY A 165 68.61 73.15 17.69
N ALA A 166 67.67 73.42 18.60
CA ALA A 166 66.89 72.37 19.24
C ALA A 166 66.19 71.50 18.18
N ASN A 167 66.41 70.18 18.23
CA ASN A 167 65.69 69.23 17.39
C ASN A 167 64.18 69.45 17.58
N GLY A 168 63.43 69.54 16.48
CA GLY A 168 61.97 69.60 16.53
C GLY A 168 61.42 68.40 17.28
N LYS A 169 60.32 68.58 18.03
CA LYS A 169 59.67 67.47 18.74
C LYS A 169 59.28 66.39 17.72
N ASP A 170 59.66 65.15 17.97
CA ASP A 170 59.25 64.01 17.15
C ASP A 170 57.73 63.99 17.01
N GLY A 171 57.25 63.67 15.80
CA GLY A 171 55.83 63.53 15.53
C GLY A 171 55.25 62.39 16.38
N LYS A 172 54.03 62.56 16.90
CA LYS A 172 53.32 61.46 17.59
C LYS A 172 53.17 60.28 16.62
N ASP A 173 53.55 59.09 17.05
CA ASP A 173 53.37 57.87 16.27
C ASP A 173 51.91 57.73 15.80
N GLY A 174 51.72 57.34 14.54
CA GLY A 174 50.40 57.13 13.95
C GLY A 174 49.66 55.98 14.66
N ALA A 175 48.39 56.20 14.99
CA ALA A 175 47.58 55.20 15.69
C ALA A 175 47.49 53.88 14.88
N ASN A 176 47.75 52.74 15.55
CA ASN A 176 47.83 51.37 15.04
C ASN A 176 46.56 50.79 14.34
N GLY A 177 45.67 51.61 13.78
CA GLY A 177 44.31 51.23 13.40
C GLY A 177 44.18 50.14 12.32
N VAL A 178 45.13 50.04 11.39
CA VAL A 178 45.07 49.04 10.30
C VAL A 178 45.36 47.64 10.82
N THR A 179 46.40 47.47 11.64
CA THR A 179 46.77 46.16 12.21
C THR A 179 45.66 45.61 13.10
N THR A 180 45.08 46.42 13.99
CA THR A 180 44.01 45.98 14.90
C THR A 180 42.73 45.60 14.16
N THR A 181 42.42 46.25 13.04
CA THR A 181 41.24 45.92 12.22
C THR A 181 41.44 44.60 11.49
N ILE A 182 42.61 44.37 10.89
CA ILE A 182 42.95 43.12 10.19
C ILE A 182 42.89 41.93 11.16
N THR A 183 43.44 42.05 12.37
CA THR A 183 43.42 40.96 13.37
C THR A 183 41.99 40.61 13.81
N GLN A 184 41.11 41.59 13.96
CA GLN A 184 39.71 41.35 14.33
C GLN A 184 38.92 40.67 13.21
N VAL A 185 39.12 41.10 11.97
CA VAL A 185 38.49 40.48 10.79
C VAL A 185 38.96 39.03 10.63
N ASP A 186 40.26 38.78 10.80
CA ASP A 186 40.81 37.43 10.70
C ASP A 186 40.27 36.51 11.80
N THR A 187 40.22 37.00 13.04
CA THR A 187 39.64 36.26 14.17
C THR A 187 38.15 35.93 13.95
N ALA A 188 37.35 36.89 13.47
CA ALA A 188 35.95 36.68 13.16
C ALA A 188 35.73 35.72 11.98
N THR A 189 36.61 35.77 10.99
CA THR A 189 36.60 34.88 9.82
C THR A 189 36.92 33.45 10.25
N GLN A 190 37.98 33.25 11.04
CA GLN A 190 38.35 31.95 11.58
C GLN A 190 37.22 31.35 12.46
N ALA A 191 36.55 32.16 13.27
CA ALA A 191 35.40 31.72 14.06
C ALA A 191 34.21 31.26 13.18
N LYS A 192 33.88 32.00 12.11
CA LYS A 192 32.84 31.61 11.16
C LYS A 192 33.21 30.34 10.38
N VAL A 193 34.45 30.23 9.93
CA VAL A 193 34.94 29.03 9.23
C VAL A 193 34.84 27.82 10.14
N ALA A 194 35.29 27.92 11.40
CA ALA A 194 35.18 26.83 12.37
C ALA A 194 33.72 26.42 12.64
N ALA A 195 32.81 27.38 12.80
CA ALA A 195 31.38 27.12 12.97
C ALA A 195 30.77 26.41 11.76
N ASN A 196 31.10 26.88 10.55
CA ASN A 196 30.64 26.26 9.31
C ASN A 196 31.20 24.86 9.14
N THR A 197 32.47 24.63 9.44
CA THR A 197 33.08 23.29 9.40
C THR A 197 32.36 22.34 10.36
N ALA A 198 32.07 22.77 11.59
CA ALA A 198 31.33 21.96 12.56
C ALA A 198 29.90 21.63 12.08
N ALA A 199 29.21 22.63 11.51
CA ALA A 199 27.87 22.43 10.94
C ALA A 199 27.90 21.42 9.76
N ILE A 200 28.86 21.54 8.84
CA ILE A 200 29.03 20.63 7.72
C ILE A 200 29.31 19.20 8.21
N SER A 201 30.18 19.03 9.20
CA SER A 201 30.45 17.70 9.80
C SER A 201 29.19 17.11 10.43
N SER A 202 28.40 17.90 11.15
CA SER A 202 27.13 17.46 11.73
C SER A 202 26.13 17.02 10.67
N THR A 203 25.95 17.84 9.62
CA THR A 203 25.07 17.52 8.49
C THR A 203 25.53 16.27 7.74
N SER A 204 26.84 16.12 7.52
CA SER A 204 27.41 14.93 6.88
C SER A 204 27.13 13.66 7.69
N ASN A 205 27.24 13.73 9.02
CA ASN A 205 26.93 12.59 9.89
C ASN A 205 25.44 12.24 9.88
N GLN A 206 24.55 13.25 9.90
CA GLN A 206 23.12 13.03 9.77
C GLN A 206 22.75 12.41 8.41
N ALA A 207 23.34 12.91 7.32
CA ALA A 207 23.13 12.35 5.99
C ALA A 207 23.60 10.88 5.88
N ALA A 208 24.72 10.54 6.52
CA ALA A 208 25.20 9.17 6.60
C ALA A 208 24.21 8.27 7.39
N GLY A 209 23.65 8.77 8.50
CA GLY A 209 22.61 8.07 9.26
C GLY A 209 21.34 7.83 8.43
N VAL A 210 20.81 8.87 7.79
CA VAL A 210 19.63 8.75 6.91
C VAL A 210 19.88 7.78 5.75
N ALA A 211 21.09 7.76 5.18
CA ALA A 211 21.46 6.81 4.14
C ALA A 211 21.48 5.35 4.64
N GLN A 212 21.83 5.12 5.90
CA GLN A 212 21.75 3.80 6.54
C GLN A 212 20.29 3.42 6.79
N ASP A 213 19.50 4.31 7.40
CA ASP A 213 18.07 4.09 7.65
C ASP A 213 17.30 3.78 6.36
N LEU A 214 17.62 4.47 5.26
CA LEU A 214 17.02 4.21 3.96
C LEU A 214 17.39 2.82 3.40
N GLN A 215 18.62 2.36 3.62
CA GLN A 215 19.04 1.02 3.21
C GLN A 215 18.35 -0.06 4.03
N ASP A 216 18.25 0.13 5.33
CA ASP A 216 17.55 -0.79 6.24
C ASP A 216 16.05 -0.83 5.92
N ALA A 217 15.42 0.32 5.71
CA ALA A 217 14.03 0.41 5.28
C ALA A 217 13.80 -0.30 3.94
N LYS A 218 14.69 -0.13 2.94
CA LYS A 218 14.60 -0.84 1.66
C LYS A 218 14.69 -2.35 1.83
N LYS A 219 15.56 -2.83 2.74
CA LYS A 219 15.70 -4.25 3.05
C LYS A 219 14.45 -4.80 3.71
N VAL A 220 13.90 -4.10 4.71
CA VAL A 220 12.64 -4.47 5.37
C VAL A 220 11.49 -4.51 4.36
N PHE A 221 11.37 -3.51 3.50
CA PHE A 221 10.32 -3.47 2.48
C PHE A 221 10.44 -4.62 1.48
N SER A 222 11.66 -4.91 1.01
CA SER A 222 11.92 -6.01 0.07
C SER A 222 11.62 -7.36 0.71
N GLN A 223 12.01 -7.56 1.97
CA GLN A 223 11.72 -8.77 2.73
C GLN A 223 10.22 -8.92 3.01
N GLN A 224 9.54 -7.84 3.37
CA GLN A 224 8.09 -7.85 3.61
C GLN A 224 7.33 -8.20 2.33
N GLN A 225 7.73 -7.64 1.19
CA GLN A 225 7.14 -7.98 -0.12
C GLN A 225 7.37 -9.45 -0.47
N ALA A 226 8.58 -9.98 -0.26
CA ALA A 226 8.88 -11.40 -0.49
C ALA A 226 8.03 -12.32 0.40
N ASN A 227 7.91 -12.01 1.69
CA ASN A 227 7.10 -12.78 2.64
C ASN A 227 5.61 -12.74 2.25
N THR A 228 5.10 -11.57 1.87
CA THR A 228 3.72 -11.38 1.43
C THR A 228 3.43 -12.18 0.16
N ASN A 229 4.33 -12.14 -0.83
CA ASN A 229 4.18 -12.93 -2.05
C ASN A 229 4.23 -14.44 -1.79
N ALA A 230 5.09 -14.89 -0.86
CA ALA A 230 5.13 -16.30 -0.45
C ALA A 230 3.82 -16.73 0.22
N GLN A 231 3.26 -15.90 1.11
CA GLN A 231 1.97 -16.16 1.74
C GLN A 231 0.83 -16.21 0.71
N PHE A 232 0.77 -15.26 -0.23
CA PHE A 232 -0.22 -15.30 -1.30
C PHE A 232 -0.10 -16.54 -2.18
N LYS A 233 1.12 -16.95 -2.52
CA LYS A 233 1.35 -18.19 -3.26
C LYS A 233 0.85 -19.40 -2.47
N SER A 234 1.19 -19.49 -1.19
CA SER A 234 0.76 -20.58 -0.31
C SER A 234 -0.77 -20.67 -0.23
N LEU A 235 -1.45 -19.54 -0.04
CA LEU A 235 -2.91 -19.47 -0.01
C LEU A 235 -3.51 -19.90 -1.35
N ARG A 236 -2.93 -19.46 -2.46
CA ARG A 236 -3.38 -19.85 -3.79
C ARG A 236 -3.21 -21.35 -4.04
N ASP A 237 -2.08 -21.92 -3.63
CA ASP A 237 -1.82 -23.35 -3.75
C ASP A 237 -2.80 -24.16 -2.86
N GLU A 238 -3.07 -23.71 -1.64
CA GLU A 238 -4.05 -24.34 -0.73
C GLU A 238 -5.48 -24.26 -1.29
N VAL A 239 -5.89 -23.10 -1.80
CA VAL A 239 -7.21 -22.93 -2.44
C VAL A 239 -7.36 -23.83 -3.66
N ASP A 240 -6.32 -23.95 -4.50
CA ASP A 240 -6.34 -24.84 -5.66
C ASP A 240 -6.40 -26.32 -5.22
N SER A 241 -5.68 -26.71 -4.17
CA SER A 241 -5.75 -28.04 -3.57
C SER A 241 -7.16 -28.34 -3.03
N ASN A 242 -7.73 -27.43 -2.24
CA ASN A 242 -9.08 -27.58 -1.67
C ASN A 242 -10.14 -27.69 -2.77
N LYS A 243 -10.01 -26.90 -3.84
CA LYS A 243 -10.90 -26.97 -5.00
C LYS A 243 -10.78 -28.32 -5.71
N LYS A 244 -9.58 -28.87 -5.80
CA LYS A 244 -9.34 -30.18 -6.40
C LYS A 244 -9.95 -31.29 -5.54
N GLU A 245 -9.64 -31.32 -4.26
CA GLU A 245 -10.19 -32.28 -3.28
C GLU A 245 -11.73 -32.24 -3.25
N ALA A 246 -12.34 -31.06 -3.22
CA ALA A 246 -13.80 -30.92 -3.24
C ALA A 246 -14.43 -31.48 -4.54
N ARG A 247 -13.77 -31.26 -5.70
CA ARG A 247 -14.24 -31.80 -6.99
C ARG A 247 -14.08 -33.31 -7.04
N SER A 248 -12.96 -33.83 -6.56
CA SER A 248 -12.69 -35.27 -6.45
C SER A 248 -13.68 -35.96 -5.52
N GLY A 249 -14.01 -35.35 -4.37
CA GLY A 249 -15.05 -35.83 -3.46
C GLY A 249 -16.43 -35.89 -4.13
N ALA A 250 -16.81 -34.86 -4.89
CA ALA A 250 -18.06 -34.86 -5.66
C ALA A 250 -18.06 -35.97 -6.74
N ALA A 251 -16.96 -36.15 -7.48
CA ALA A 251 -16.82 -37.23 -8.46
C ALA A 251 -16.97 -38.62 -7.82
N SER A 252 -16.36 -38.84 -6.65
CA SER A 252 -16.48 -40.09 -5.89
C SER A 252 -17.91 -40.34 -5.41
N ALA A 253 -18.62 -39.30 -4.96
CA ALA A 253 -20.04 -39.41 -4.58
C ALA A 253 -20.91 -39.78 -5.79
N ILE A 254 -20.67 -39.17 -6.95
CA ILE A 254 -21.35 -39.53 -8.21
C ILE A 254 -21.05 -40.99 -8.58
N ALA A 255 -19.81 -41.45 -8.43
CA ALA A 255 -19.41 -42.83 -8.70
C ALA A 255 -20.15 -43.83 -7.81
N ILE A 256 -20.19 -43.61 -6.49
CA ILE A 256 -20.91 -44.49 -5.55
C ILE A 256 -22.42 -44.48 -5.83
N ALA A 257 -22.97 -43.32 -6.19
CA ALA A 257 -24.37 -43.18 -6.55
C ALA A 257 -24.72 -43.93 -7.85
N SER A 258 -23.81 -43.95 -8.83
CA SER A 258 -24.04 -44.61 -10.14
C SER A 258 -23.95 -46.13 -10.10
N MET A 259 -23.46 -46.72 -9.01
CA MET A 259 -23.43 -48.18 -8.83
C MET A 259 -24.86 -48.78 -8.82
N PRO A 260 -25.15 -49.80 -9.65
CA PRO A 260 -26.43 -50.50 -9.60
C PRO A 260 -26.72 -51.15 -8.23
N GLN A 261 -28.01 -51.28 -7.90
CA GLN A 261 -28.50 -51.92 -6.68
C GLN A 261 -29.09 -53.30 -7.01
N VAL A 262 -28.99 -54.24 -6.06
CA VAL A 262 -29.52 -55.60 -6.16
C VAL A 262 -31.02 -55.62 -6.51
N GLU A 263 -31.38 -56.44 -7.49
CA GLU A 263 -32.78 -56.60 -7.94
C GLU A 263 -33.59 -57.52 -7.01
N ALA A 264 -34.92 -57.47 -7.11
CA ALA A 264 -35.83 -58.21 -6.22
C ALA A 264 -35.61 -59.73 -6.19
N SER A 265 -35.13 -60.31 -7.30
CA SER A 265 -34.91 -61.76 -7.43
C SER A 265 -33.48 -62.21 -7.06
N GLN A 266 -32.60 -61.31 -6.62
CA GLN A 266 -31.18 -61.59 -6.34
C GLN A 266 -30.86 -61.30 -4.87
N ASN A 267 -30.03 -62.13 -4.22
CA ASN A 267 -29.71 -61.96 -2.80
C ASN A 267 -28.57 -60.96 -2.54
N VAL A 268 -27.59 -60.90 -3.45
CA VAL A 268 -26.39 -60.04 -3.35
C VAL A 268 -25.99 -59.57 -4.76
N MET A 269 -25.51 -58.34 -4.88
CA MET A 269 -24.92 -57.78 -6.09
C MET A 269 -23.60 -57.10 -5.76
N PHE A 270 -22.56 -57.41 -6.55
CA PHE A 270 -21.33 -56.61 -6.60
C PHE A 270 -21.45 -55.62 -7.75
N SER A 271 -21.08 -54.37 -7.50
CA SER A 271 -21.24 -53.29 -8.46
C SER A 271 -19.99 -52.42 -8.51
N ALA A 272 -19.79 -51.79 -9.66
CA ALA A 272 -18.78 -50.77 -9.88
C ALA A 272 -19.45 -49.57 -10.53
N GLY A 273 -18.99 -48.38 -10.17
CA GLY A 273 -19.51 -47.12 -10.69
C GLY A 273 -18.37 -46.17 -11.02
N VAL A 274 -18.59 -45.32 -12.02
CA VAL A 274 -17.68 -44.24 -12.37
C VAL A 274 -18.39 -42.91 -12.20
N GLY A 275 -17.64 -41.88 -11.84
CA GLY A 275 -18.16 -40.53 -11.65
C GLY A 275 -17.17 -39.51 -12.18
N SER A 276 -17.70 -38.43 -12.75
CA SER A 276 -16.89 -37.29 -13.17
C SER A 276 -17.56 -36.00 -12.71
N PHE A 277 -16.73 -35.04 -12.32
CA PHE A 277 -17.19 -33.70 -11.99
C PHE A 277 -16.13 -32.67 -12.36
N LYS A 278 -16.45 -31.83 -13.35
CA LYS A 278 -15.49 -30.90 -13.98
C LYS A 278 -14.26 -31.67 -14.48
N ASP A 279 -13.09 -31.36 -13.94
CA ASP A 279 -11.79 -31.89 -14.39
C ASP A 279 -11.35 -33.14 -13.60
N GLU A 280 -12.16 -33.63 -12.65
CA GLU A 280 -11.85 -34.77 -11.79
C GLU A 280 -12.73 -35.98 -12.10
N GLN A 281 -12.16 -37.18 -11.90
CA GLN A 281 -12.82 -38.46 -12.15
C GLN A 281 -12.65 -39.39 -10.95
N ALA A 282 -13.58 -40.32 -10.77
CA ALA A 282 -13.53 -41.30 -9.70
C ALA A 282 -14.08 -42.64 -10.14
N VAL A 283 -13.53 -43.70 -9.54
CA VAL A 283 -13.98 -45.09 -9.70
C VAL A 283 -14.41 -45.59 -8.33
N SER A 284 -15.48 -46.37 -8.31
CA SER A 284 -16.06 -46.94 -7.10
C SER A 284 -16.39 -48.41 -7.28
N VAL A 285 -16.33 -49.14 -6.18
CA VAL A 285 -16.73 -50.55 -6.08
C VAL A 285 -17.49 -50.77 -4.79
N GLY A 286 -18.40 -51.74 -4.79
CA GLY A 286 -19.10 -52.14 -3.58
C GLY A 286 -20.17 -53.17 -3.81
N ALA A 287 -21.03 -53.32 -2.82
CA ALA A 287 -22.00 -54.40 -2.79
C ALA A 287 -23.37 -53.93 -2.28
N SER A 288 -24.41 -54.60 -2.74
CA SER A 288 -25.75 -54.46 -2.17
C SER A 288 -26.40 -55.81 -1.94
N PHE A 289 -27.29 -55.91 -0.96
CA PHE A 289 -27.94 -57.17 -0.58
C PHE A 289 -29.30 -56.89 0.08
N HIS A 290 -30.20 -57.88 0.03
CA HIS A 290 -31.48 -57.81 0.74
C HIS A 290 -31.34 -58.30 2.18
N ALA A 291 -31.87 -57.52 3.11
CA ALA A 291 -31.99 -57.81 4.53
C ALA A 291 -33.49 -57.79 4.92
N GLY A 292 -34.19 -58.89 4.65
CA GLY A 292 -35.64 -58.97 4.82
C GLY A 292 -36.36 -58.07 3.80
N ALA A 293 -37.23 -57.17 4.27
CA ALA A 293 -37.91 -56.18 3.43
C ALA A 293 -37.04 -54.95 3.09
N ALA A 294 -35.79 -54.90 3.57
CA ALA A 294 -34.87 -53.80 3.34
C ALA A 294 -33.80 -54.18 2.31
N THR A 295 -33.33 -53.22 1.52
CA THR A 295 -32.11 -53.36 0.71
C THR A 295 -30.99 -52.51 1.30
N VAL A 296 -29.81 -53.09 1.49
CA VAL A 296 -28.61 -52.40 1.96
C VAL A 296 -27.64 -52.25 0.80
N LYS A 297 -26.99 -51.09 0.67
CA LYS A 297 -25.92 -50.82 -0.30
C LYS A 297 -24.73 -50.20 0.42
N THR A 298 -23.53 -50.65 0.09
CA THR A 298 -22.27 -50.09 0.58
C THR A 298 -21.27 -49.96 -0.58
N GLY A 299 -20.39 -48.98 -0.51
CA GLY A 299 -19.37 -48.78 -1.54
C GLY A 299 -18.22 -47.91 -1.07
N VAL A 300 -17.08 -48.11 -1.73
CA VAL A 300 -15.87 -47.31 -1.58
C VAL A 300 -15.46 -46.75 -2.92
N SER A 301 -14.80 -45.60 -2.93
CA SER A 301 -14.36 -44.93 -4.15
C SER A 301 -13.00 -44.29 -3.97
N THR A 302 -12.25 -44.26 -5.07
CA THR A 302 -11.01 -43.51 -5.20
C THR A 302 -11.10 -42.55 -6.39
N SER A 303 -10.43 -41.40 -6.29
CA SER A 303 -10.42 -40.37 -7.33
C SER A 303 -9.08 -40.26 -8.04
N THR A 304 -9.04 -39.49 -9.13
CA THR A 304 -7.81 -39.04 -9.82
C THR A 304 -6.86 -38.21 -8.95
N ASN A 305 -7.32 -37.83 -7.76
CA ASN A 305 -6.54 -37.09 -6.78
C ASN A 305 -6.14 -37.96 -5.57
N ASN A 306 -6.28 -39.29 -5.68
CA ASN A 306 -5.95 -40.29 -4.65
C ASN A 306 -6.77 -40.16 -3.35
N ASP A 307 -7.90 -39.46 -3.39
CA ASP A 307 -8.80 -39.32 -2.24
C ASP A 307 -9.67 -40.58 -2.08
N PHE A 308 -9.95 -40.97 -0.84
CA PHE A 308 -10.78 -42.12 -0.51
C PHE A 308 -12.14 -41.69 0.04
N ALA A 309 -13.22 -42.26 -0.50
CA ALA A 309 -14.58 -42.05 -0.02
C ALA A 309 -15.28 -43.38 0.27
N LEU A 310 -16.16 -43.39 1.27
CA LEU A 310 -16.98 -44.55 1.64
C LEU A 310 -18.42 -44.10 1.88
N GLY A 311 -19.37 -44.91 1.42
CA GLY A 311 -20.81 -44.66 1.58
C GLY A 311 -21.58 -45.94 1.86
N ALA A 312 -22.68 -45.81 2.62
CA ALA A 312 -23.61 -46.89 2.92
C ALA A 312 -25.03 -46.34 3.02
N GLY A 313 -26.03 -47.16 2.67
CA GLY A 313 -27.44 -46.80 2.75
C GLY A 313 -28.34 -48.01 2.87
N VAL A 314 -29.55 -47.79 3.41
CA VAL A 314 -30.61 -48.80 3.53
C VAL A 314 -31.93 -48.20 3.02
N GLY A 315 -32.71 -48.98 2.28
CA GLY A 315 -34.02 -48.57 1.75
C GLY A 315 -35.07 -49.66 1.95
N PHE A 316 -36.33 -49.27 2.05
CA PHE A 316 -37.50 -50.15 2.16
C PHE A 316 -38.45 -49.87 0.99
N GLY A 317 -38.95 -50.92 0.33
CA GLY A 317 -39.98 -50.82 -0.71
C GLY A 317 -41.26 -51.51 -0.26
N PHE A 318 -42.42 -50.97 -0.62
CA PHE A 318 -43.76 -51.49 -0.30
C PHE A 318 -44.62 -51.59 -1.55
#